data_AF-A0A4Q1AZA0-F1
#
_entry.id   AF-A0A4Q1AZA0-F1
#
_cell.length_a   1.000
_cell.length_b   1.000
_cell.length_c   1.000
_cell.angle_alpha   90.00
_cell.angle_beta   90.00
_cell.angle_gamma   90.00
#
_symmetry.space_group_name_H-M   'P 1'
#
loop_
_entity.id
_entity.type
_entity.pdbx_description
1 polymer ?
#
loop_
_entity_poly.entity_id
_entity_poly.type
_entity_poly.pdbx_seq_one_letter_code
_entity_poly.pdbx_strand_id
1 'polypeptide(L)'
;MTINSNNTFTSINLTNNKKVSNEENKNDVKNEEKKLSKEETIIKARNDYKGEVDTRIKMLNEHYSKVVQFTKQFEHPTSHMRDKYFNSHSPYYIEGLTDRERSAAFLNEFHYFKSGELTGGYFMDPIFRERGFMNGGVEVARNKAFQRQEVNNQFSELLDLNKLSLPQDSKLRFTIDPNGYKVSISGLEDKNLINSLQNALNGDNAKQLFYHILYSASNGSSQVSDEKYNRFSVIRDTMDITGYNLNDLNLVDGKFLTNEGIDIFDIYKENIKNSDQIPDQFKGLHISSYKRDLDNLILNGFHSTPDLLLSIDYQNGSFYDVFQAENFGAGKTDWIDELHNSKNINPIYV
;
A
#
# COMPACT_ATOMS: atom_id res chain seq x y z
N MET A 1 11.77 15.86 4.95
CA MET A 1 10.59 15.11 5.40
C MET A 1 10.77 13.69 4.87
N THR A 2 11.50 12.87 5.62
CA THR A 2 11.68 11.46 5.27
C THR A 2 10.52 10.73 5.92
N ILE A 3 9.42 10.56 5.18
CA ILE A 3 8.47 9.51 5.53
C ILE A 3 9.28 8.23 5.33
N ASN A 4 9.85 7.73 6.41
CA ASN A 4 10.54 6.45 6.42
C ASN A 4 9.45 5.41 6.14
N SER A 5 9.37 4.97 4.89
CA SER A 5 8.46 3.94 4.39
C SER A 5 8.76 2.54 4.94
N ASN A 6 9.41 2.45 6.11
CA ASN A 6 9.75 1.20 6.79
C ASN A 6 8.75 0.79 7.87
N ASN A 7 7.62 1.50 8.00
CA ASN A 7 6.46 0.87 8.62
C ASN A 7 5.80 -0.02 7.56
N THR A 8 6.25 -1.27 7.52
CA THR A 8 5.45 -2.37 6.99
C THR A 8 4.12 -2.35 7.73
N PHE A 9 3.12 -1.71 7.14
CA PHE A 9 1.73 -2.04 7.38
C PHE A 9 1.55 -3.48 6.88
N THR A 10 1.89 -4.44 7.72
CA THR A 10 1.24 -5.74 7.69
C THR A 10 -0.18 -5.47 8.17
N SER A 11 -1.07 -5.16 7.22
CA SER A 11 -2.49 -5.39 7.40
C SER A 11 -2.65 -6.87 7.72
N ILE A 12 -2.78 -7.20 9.00
CA ILE A 12 -3.26 -8.51 9.40
C ILE A 12 -4.70 -8.56 8.89
N ASN A 13 -4.92 -9.30 7.82
CA ASN A 13 -6.25 -9.58 7.31
C ASN A 13 -7.00 -10.42 8.35
N LEU A 14 -7.75 -9.75 9.23
CA LEU A 14 -8.76 -10.38 10.08
C LEU A 14 -10.04 -10.58 9.25
N THR A 15 -10.00 -11.53 8.31
CA THR A 15 -11.23 -12.06 7.70
C THR A 15 -11.50 -13.45 8.25
N ASN A 16 -12.43 -13.51 9.20
CA ASN A 16 -13.03 -14.74 9.72
C ASN A 16 -13.87 -15.41 8.63
N ASN A 17 -13.33 -16.42 7.95
CA ASN A 17 -14.12 -17.39 7.19
C ASN A 17 -14.21 -18.71 7.94
N LYS A 18 -15.19 -18.80 8.86
CA LYS A 18 -15.67 -20.10 9.35
C LYS A 18 -16.41 -20.80 8.21
N LYS A 19 -15.74 -21.78 7.58
CA LYS A 19 -16.38 -22.81 6.77
C LYS A 19 -17.40 -23.56 7.63
N VAL A 20 -18.69 -23.33 7.37
CA VAL A 20 -19.74 -24.28 7.75
C VAL A 20 -19.99 -25.16 6.52
N SER A 21 -19.63 -26.42 6.66
CA SER A 21 -19.96 -27.51 5.75
C SER A 21 -21.47 -27.72 5.72
N ASN A 22 -22.06 -27.79 4.52
CA ASN A 22 -23.27 -28.56 4.24
C ASN A 22 -23.25 -28.98 2.76
N GLU A 23 -22.87 -30.23 2.53
CA GLU A 23 -23.41 -31.07 1.44
C GLU A 23 -24.93 -31.23 1.74
N GLU A 24 -25.89 -31.19 0.82
CA GLU A 24 -26.06 -31.93 -0.44
C GLU A 24 -27.35 -31.40 -1.12
N ASN A 25 -27.33 -31.18 -2.45
CA ASN A 25 -28.23 -31.80 -3.43
C ASN A 25 -28.41 -30.97 -4.72
N LYS A 26 -28.13 -31.64 -5.84
CA LYS A 26 -28.26 -31.17 -7.23
C LYS A 26 -29.70 -31.36 -7.74
N ASN A 27 -30.14 -30.39 -8.55
CA ASN A 27 -30.80 -30.53 -9.87
C ASN A 27 -31.88 -29.43 -10.06
N ASP A 28 -31.61 -28.41 -10.88
CA ASP A 28 -32.14 -28.30 -12.26
C ASP A 28 -32.23 -26.85 -12.80
N VAL A 29 -31.61 -26.69 -13.98
CA VAL A 29 -31.98 -25.90 -15.18
C VAL A 29 -32.11 -24.37 -15.13
N LYS A 30 -31.08 -23.73 -15.70
CA LYS A 30 -31.04 -22.54 -16.60
C LYS A 30 -32.07 -21.41 -16.40
N ASN A 31 -31.56 -20.32 -15.84
CA ASN A 31 -31.68 -18.97 -16.40
C ASN A 31 -30.39 -18.19 -16.04
N GLU A 32 -29.50 -18.00 -16.99
CA GLU A 32 -28.31 -17.15 -16.82
C GLU A 32 -28.73 -15.67 -16.91
N GLU A 33 -29.40 -15.17 -15.87
CA GLU A 33 -29.08 -13.83 -15.39
C GLU A 33 -27.86 -14.00 -14.50
N LYS A 34 -26.74 -13.44 -14.92
CA LYS A 34 -25.51 -13.39 -14.12
C LYS A 34 -25.83 -12.54 -12.88
N LYS A 35 -26.38 -13.20 -11.86
CA LYS A 35 -26.64 -12.64 -10.55
C LYS A 35 -25.27 -12.43 -9.93
N LEU A 36 -24.72 -11.28 -10.24
CA LEU A 36 -23.59 -10.72 -9.59
C LEU A 36 -23.91 -10.82 -8.06
N SER A 37 -23.10 -11.60 -7.32
CA SER A 37 -23.09 -11.75 -5.87
C SER A 37 -22.48 -10.54 -5.15
N LYS A 38 -23.22 -9.94 -4.21
CA LYS A 38 -22.87 -8.87 -3.24
C LYS A 38 -21.45 -8.77 -2.64
N GLU A 39 -20.52 -9.69 -2.87
CA GLU A 39 -19.07 -9.49 -2.71
C GLU A 39 -18.48 -8.51 -3.77
N GLU A 40 -19.35 -7.71 -4.38
CA GLU A 40 -19.17 -7.04 -5.64
C GLU A 40 -18.80 -5.58 -5.51
N THR A 41 -17.69 -5.27 -6.20
CA THR A 41 -17.23 -3.92 -6.54
C THR A 41 -16.80 -3.11 -5.34
N ILE A 42 -16.00 -3.77 -4.50
CA ILE A 42 -15.16 -3.11 -3.51
C ILE A 42 -14.04 -2.39 -4.26
N ILE A 43 -13.99 -1.07 -4.11
CA ILE A 43 -12.84 -0.25 -4.51
C ILE A 43 -11.60 -0.79 -3.81
N LYS A 44 -10.48 -0.89 -4.49
CA LYS A 44 -9.21 -1.34 -3.93
C LYS A 44 -8.25 -0.18 -3.86
N ALA A 45 -7.83 0.16 -2.64
CA ALA A 45 -6.81 1.19 -2.41
C ALA A 45 -5.46 0.86 -3.06
N ARG A 46 -5.19 -0.43 -3.27
CA ARG A 46 -3.99 -0.95 -3.93
C ARG A 46 -4.38 -2.08 -4.87
N ASN A 47 -3.88 -1.97 -6.09
CA ASN A 47 -4.06 -2.89 -7.20
C ASN A 47 -2.68 -3.36 -7.67
N ASP A 48 -2.63 -4.51 -8.34
CA ASP A 48 -1.38 -5.11 -8.80
C ASP A 48 -0.72 -4.22 -9.85
N TYR A 49 0.30 -3.48 -9.43
CA TYR A 49 1.10 -2.65 -10.30
C TYR A 49 2.30 -3.44 -10.80
N LYS A 50 2.50 -3.41 -12.13
CA LYS A 50 3.69 -3.98 -12.79
C LYS A 50 4.48 -2.87 -13.43
N GLY A 51 5.64 -2.58 -12.83
CA GLY A 51 6.42 -1.41 -13.18
C GLY A 51 7.81 -1.73 -13.74
N GLU A 52 8.71 -0.76 -13.60
CA GLU A 52 10.08 -0.85 -14.10
C GLU A 52 10.88 -1.92 -13.34
N VAL A 53 10.62 -2.08 -12.05
CA VAL A 53 11.25 -3.12 -11.22
C VAL A 53 10.90 -4.53 -11.73
N ASP A 54 9.62 -4.82 -11.96
CA ASP A 54 9.17 -6.12 -12.49
C ASP A 54 9.81 -6.41 -13.85
N THR A 55 9.87 -5.39 -14.71
CA THR A 55 10.49 -5.49 -16.04
C THR A 55 11.96 -5.87 -15.93
N ARG A 56 12.71 -5.21 -15.04
CA ARG A 56 14.14 -5.51 -14.84
C ARG A 56 14.38 -6.87 -14.21
N ILE A 57 13.56 -7.27 -13.25
CA ILE A 57 13.64 -8.61 -12.64
C ILE A 57 13.40 -9.68 -13.70
N LYS A 58 12.42 -9.48 -14.60
CA LYS A 58 12.18 -10.40 -15.72
C LYS A 58 13.40 -10.49 -16.65
N MET A 59 14.00 -9.36 -17.02
CA MET A 59 15.21 -9.31 -17.85
C MET A 59 16.39 -10.04 -17.18
N LEU A 60 16.59 -9.85 -15.87
CA LEU A 60 17.63 -10.54 -15.11
C LEU A 60 17.40 -12.06 -15.10
N ASN A 61 16.18 -12.51 -14.82
CA ASN A 61 15.85 -13.94 -14.85
C ASN A 61 16.09 -14.55 -16.24
N GLU A 62 15.66 -13.88 -17.30
CA GLU A 62 15.89 -14.32 -18.68
C GLU A 62 17.38 -14.39 -19.04
N HIS A 63 18.16 -13.40 -18.61
CA HIS A 63 19.62 -13.38 -18.83
C HIS A 63 20.33 -14.47 -18.02
N TYR A 64 20.13 -14.50 -16.70
CA TYR A 64 20.86 -15.37 -15.80
C TYR A 64 20.44 -16.83 -15.87
N SER A 65 19.22 -17.13 -16.33
CA SER A 65 18.84 -18.50 -16.67
C SER A 65 19.79 -19.15 -17.68
N LYS A 66 20.29 -18.38 -18.66
CA LYS A 66 21.21 -18.84 -19.70
C LYS A 66 22.66 -18.83 -19.21
N VAL A 67 23.06 -17.75 -18.54
CA VAL A 67 24.43 -17.63 -18.00
C VAL A 67 24.73 -18.75 -17.02
N VAL A 68 23.80 -19.02 -16.09
CA VAL A 68 23.98 -20.05 -15.07
C VAL A 68 24.01 -21.47 -15.67
N GLN A 69 23.31 -21.71 -16.79
CA GLN A 69 23.42 -22.98 -17.51
C GLN A 69 24.86 -23.25 -17.99
N PHE A 70 25.55 -22.22 -18.49
CA PHE A 70 26.96 -22.32 -18.87
C PHE A 70 27.85 -22.48 -17.63
N THR A 71 27.64 -21.68 -16.60
CA THR A 71 28.45 -21.70 -15.37
C THR A 71 28.39 -23.05 -14.64
N LYS A 72 27.26 -23.79 -14.73
CA LYS A 72 27.11 -25.14 -14.17
C LYS A 72 27.99 -26.20 -14.85
N GLN A 73 28.59 -25.91 -16.00
CA GLN A 73 29.46 -26.85 -16.73
C GLN A 73 30.88 -26.93 -16.15
N PHE A 74 31.25 -25.98 -15.28
CA PHE A 74 32.57 -25.94 -14.64
C PHE A 74 32.61 -26.80 -13.37
N GLU A 75 33.76 -27.43 -13.10
CA GLU A 75 33.99 -28.22 -11.87
C GLU A 75 33.79 -27.39 -10.59
N HIS A 76 34.16 -26.10 -10.64
CA HIS A 76 33.99 -25.17 -9.54
C HIS A 76 33.23 -23.91 -10.00
N PRO A 77 31.89 -23.97 -10.09
CA PRO A 77 31.07 -22.88 -10.64
C PRO A 77 31.27 -21.53 -9.95
N THR A 78 31.38 -21.52 -8.62
CA THR A 78 31.59 -20.29 -7.84
C THR A 78 32.97 -19.67 -8.06
N SER A 79 34.01 -20.49 -8.24
CA SER A 79 35.34 -20.01 -8.63
C SER A 79 35.32 -19.45 -10.04
N HIS A 80 34.66 -20.12 -10.97
CA HIS A 80 34.47 -19.61 -12.34
C HIS A 80 33.78 -18.25 -12.37
N MET A 81 32.71 -18.05 -11.60
CA MET A 81 32.07 -16.74 -11.47
C MET A 81 33.04 -15.67 -10.97
N ARG A 82 33.82 -15.97 -9.92
CA ARG A 82 34.82 -15.02 -9.40
C ARG A 82 35.87 -14.67 -10.43
N ASP A 83 36.33 -15.65 -11.19
CA ASP A 83 37.31 -15.45 -12.25
C ASP A 83 36.77 -14.53 -13.35
N LYS A 84 35.54 -14.79 -13.79
CA LYS A 84 34.82 -14.03 -14.82
C LYS A 84 34.69 -12.54 -14.48
N TYR A 85 34.38 -12.21 -13.23
CA TYR A 85 34.11 -10.81 -12.84
C TYR A 85 35.29 -10.09 -12.20
N PHE A 86 36.20 -10.80 -11.50
CA PHE A 86 37.21 -10.17 -10.64
C PHE A 86 38.66 -10.57 -10.91
N ASN A 87 38.93 -11.59 -11.72
CA ASN A 87 40.31 -12.03 -12.01
C ASN A 87 40.74 -11.59 -13.42
N SER A 88 41.47 -10.48 -13.53
CA SER A 88 41.97 -9.96 -14.81
C SER A 88 42.95 -10.88 -15.53
N HIS A 89 43.48 -11.92 -14.88
CA HIS A 89 44.36 -12.91 -15.50
C HIS A 89 43.59 -14.15 -16.00
N SER A 90 42.29 -14.24 -15.74
CA SER A 90 41.48 -15.37 -16.19
C SER A 90 41.15 -15.24 -17.68
N PRO A 91 41.19 -16.33 -18.46
CA PRO A 91 40.70 -16.33 -19.84
C PRO A 91 39.19 -16.07 -19.95
N TYR A 92 38.45 -16.12 -18.83
CA TYR A 92 37.01 -15.84 -18.78
C TYR A 92 36.69 -14.42 -18.29
N TYR A 93 37.70 -13.61 -18.00
CA TYR A 93 37.51 -12.26 -17.48
C TYR A 93 36.71 -11.40 -18.47
N ILE A 94 35.63 -10.79 -17.99
CA ILE A 94 34.85 -9.86 -18.80
C ILE A 94 35.51 -8.48 -18.75
N GLU A 95 35.96 -8.00 -19.89
CA GLU A 95 36.51 -6.64 -20.03
C GLU A 95 35.41 -5.57 -20.15
N GLY A 96 35.78 -4.32 -19.90
CA GLY A 96 34.90 -3.16 -20.12
C GLY A 96 33.76 -2.99 -19.09
N LEU A 97 33.74 -3.76 -18.00
CA LEU A 97 32.85 -3.53 -16.86
C LEU A 97 33.49 -2.62 -15.81
N THR A 98 32.70 -1.70 -15.26
CA THR A 98 33.04 -0.95 -14.04
C THR A 98 32.95 -1.84 -12.80
N ASP A 99 33.55 -1.43 -11.69
CA ASP A 99 33.52 -2.20 -10.43
C ASP A 99 32.10 -2.45 -9.90
N ARG A 100 31.20 -1.47 -10.11
CA ARG A 100 29.78 -1.60 -9.72
C ARG A 100 29.05 -2.63 -10.58
N GLU A 101 29.27 -2.60 -11.89
CA GLU A 101 28.70 -3.56 -12.82
C GLU A 101 29.23 -4.97 -12.57
N ARG A 102 30.53 -5.11 -12.25
CA ARG A 102 31.13 -6.40 -11.87
C ARG A 102 30.46 -6.98 -10.63
N SER A 103 30.32 -6.16 -9.60
CA SER A 103 29.67 -6.56 -8.35
C SER A 103 28.21 -6.95 -8.58
N ALA A 104 27.45 -6.12 -9.30
CA ALA A 104 26.04 -6.39 -9.60
C ALA A 104 25.85 -7.68 -10.40
N ALA A 105 26.63 -7.85 -11.48
CA ALA A 105 26.54 -9.01 -12.34
C ALA A 105 26.94 -10.30 -11.63
N PHE A 106 28.01 -10.25 -10.81
CA PHE A 106 28.41 -11.38 -9.98
C PHE A 106 27.31 -11.78 -8.99
N LEU A 107 26.73 -10.81 -8.27
CA LEU A 107 25.71 -11.08 -7.27
C LEU A 107 24.44 -11.63 -7.93
N ASN A 108 23.97 -11.04 -9.03
CA ASN A 108 22.82 -11.55 -9.76
C ASN A 108 23.04 -12.99 -10.25
N GLU A 109 24.21 -13.30 -10.83
CA GLU A 109 24.56 -14.67 -11.25
C GLU A 109 24.61 -15.64 -10.07
N PHE A 110 25.26 -15.24 -8.98
CA PHE A 110 25.42 -16.05 -7.79
C PHE A 110 24.06 -16.35 -7.13
N HIS A 111 23.21 -15.34 -6.99
CA HIS A 111 21.88 -15.52 -6.42
C HIS A 111 21.02 -16.43 -7.31
N TYR A 112 20.97 -16.17 -8.62
CA TYR A 112 20.24 -17.04 -9.55
C TYR A 112 20.78 -18.48 -9.50
N PHE A 113 22.10 -18.68 -9.43
CA PHE A 113 22.69 -20.01 -9.30
C PHE A 113 22.23 -20.73 -8.03
N LYS A 114 22.03 -20.01 -6.93
CA LYS A 114 21.61 -20.58 -5.64
C LYS A 114 20.12 -20.87 -5.56
N SER A 115 19.25 -20.00 -6.08
CA SER A 115 17.79 -20.13 -5.94
C SER A 115 17.08 -20.66 -7.18
N GLY A 116 17.66 -20.50 -8.37
CA GLY A 116 17.01 -20.79 -9.66
C GLY A 116 16.08 -19.67 -10.16
N GLU A 117 15.87 -18.62 -9.37
CA GLU A 117 15.08 -17.45 -9.72
C GLU A 117 15.55 -16.20 -8.94
N LEU A 118 15.36 -15.03 -9.53
CA LEU A 118 15.59 -13.74 -8.90
C LEU A 118 14.24 -13.09 -8.56
N THR A 119 13.98 -12.85 -7.28
CA THR A 119 12.83 -12.09 -6.78
C THR A 119 13.13 -10.61 -6.56
N GLY A 120 14.41 -10.24 -6.67
CA GLY A 120 14.96 -8.89 -6.69
C GLY A 120 16.25 -8.91 -7.51
N GLY A 121 16.94 -7.77 -7.63
CA GLY A 121 18.17 -7.75 -8.40
C GLY A 121 18.99 -6.50 -8.23
N TYR A 122 20.28 -6.62 -8.50
CA TYR A 122 21.22 -5.50 -8.48
C TYR A 122 21.13 -4.79 -9.83
N PHE A 123 20.40 -3.68 -9.90
CA PHE A 123 20.06 -2.99 -11.16
C PHE A 123 21.20 -2.15 -11.76
N MET A 124 22.39 -2.16 -11.16
CA MET A 124 23.64 -1.67 -11.76
C MET A 124 24.28 -2.71 -12.70
N ASP A 125 23.54 -3.75 -13.04
CA ASP A 125 23.95 -4.79 -13.98
C ASP A 125 24.22 -4.20 -15.38
N PRO A 126 25.29 -4.62 -16.09
CA PRO A 126 25.60 -4.14 -17.42
C PRO A 126 24.48 -4.40 -18.45
N ILE A 127 23.56 -5.36 -18.23
CA ILE A 127 22.41 -5.57 -19.13
C ILE A 127 21.49 -4.34 -19.21
N PHE A 128 21.59 -3.41 -18.26
CA PHE A 128 20.75 -2.22 -18.19
C PHE A 128 21.41 -0.93 -18.71
N ARG A 129 22.63 -0.98 -19.25
CA ARG A 129 23.35 0.21 -19.74
C ARG A 129 22.51 1.07 -20.69
N GLU A 130 21.88 0.43 -21.69
CA GLU A 130 21.05 1.12 -22.68
C GLU A 130 19.69 1.56 -22.11
N ARG A 131 19.19 0.87 -21.08
CA ARG A 131 17.94 1.20 -20.39
C ARG A 131 18.11 2.37 -19.41
N GLY A 132 19.33 2.64 -19.00
CA GLY A 132 19.67 3.68 -18.04
C GLY A 132 19.26 3.38 -16.60
N PHE A 133 19.44 4.37 -15.74
CA PHE A 133 19.13 4.29 -14.31
C PHE A 133 17.63 4.27 -14.05
N MET A 134 17.22 3.48 -13.06
CA MET A 134 15.86 3.53 -12.52
C MET A 134 15.76 4.66 -11.48
N ASN A 135 14.81 5.58 -11.68
CA ASN A 135 14.47 6.61 -10.71
C ASN A 135 13.32 6.13 -9.81
N GLY A 136 13.59 5.91 -8.53
CA GLY A 136 12.60 5.41 -7.58
C GLY A 136 11.45 6.37 -7.31
N GLY A 137 11.71 7.68 -7.35
CA GLY A 137 10.65 8.68 -7.21
C GLY A 137 9.64 8.60 -8.36
N VAL A 138 10.14 8.42 -9.58
CA VAL A 138 9.29 8.22 -10.77
C VAL A 138 8.48 6.95 -10.67
N GLU A 139 9.09 5.85 -10.22
CA GLU A 139 8.38 4.58 -10.08
C GLU A 139 7.25 4.66 -9.05
N VAL A 140 7.52 5.28 -7.89
CA VAL A 140 6.49 5.54 -6.87
C VAL A 140 5.36 6.41 -7.43
N ALA A 141 5.70 7.47 -8.16
CA ALA A 141 4.71 8.36 -8.76
C ALA A 141 3.86 7.66 -9.84
N ARG A 142 4.48 6.86 -10.71
CA ARG A 142 3.77 6.05 -11.72
C ARG A 142 2.86 5.02 -11.09
N ASN A 143 3.28 4.36 -10.01
CA ASN A 143 2.42 3.46 -9.26
C ASN A 143 1.20 4.23 -8.70
N LYS A 144 1.40 5.37 -8.02
CA LYS A 144 0.29 6.19 -7.51
C LYS A 144 -0.69 6.63 -8.62
N ALA A 145 -0.18 7.03 -9.79
CA ALA A 145 -1.00 7.37 -10.96
C ALA A 145 -1.81 6.16 -11.46
N PHE A 146 -1.18 4.98 -11.54
CA PHE A 146 -1.88 3.74 -11.87
C PHE A 146 -2.97 3.41 -10.85
N GLN A 147 -2.69 3.48 -9.55
CA GLN A 147 -3.70 3.24 -8.51
C GLN A 147 -4.88 4.21 -8.63
N ARG A 148 -4.61 5.48 -8.95
CA ARG A 148 -5.66 6.47 -9.19
C ARG A 148 -6.56 6.09 -10.35
N GLN A 149 -5.99 5.61 -11.46
CA GLN A 149 -6.75 5.14 -12.61
C GLN A 149 -7.62 3.94 -12.27
N GLU A 150 -7.07 2.93 -11.59
CA GLU A 150 -7.82 1.74 -11.18
C GLU A 150 -8.98 2.09 -10.23
N VAL A 151 -8.75 2.98 -9.26
CA VAL A 151 -9.81 3.45 -8.36
C VAL A 151 -10.89 4.24 -9.12
N ASN A 152 -10.53 5.02 -10.14
CA ASN A 152 -11.52 5.69 -11.00
C ASN A 152 -12.40 4.68 -11.75
N ASN A 153 -11.78 3.63 -12.32
CA ASN A 153 -12.50 2.56 -13.03
C ASN A 153 -13.47 1.83 -12.08
N GLN A 154 -12.99 1.42 -10.92
CA GLN A 154 -13.79 0.71 -9.91
C GLN A 154 -14.92 1.59 -9.35
N PHE A 155 -14.68 2.89 -9.19
CA PHE A 155 -15.73 3.82 -8.80
C PHE A 155 -16.78 3.98 -9.90
N SER A 156 -16.38 4.05 -11.18
CA SER A 156 -17.32 4.06 -12.31
C SER A 156 -18.18 2.79 -12.32
N GLU A 157 -17.57 1.62 -12.16
CA GLU A 157 -18.29 0.34 -12.08
C GLU A 157 -19.26 0.32 -10.90
N LEU A 158 -18.86 0.86 -9.74
CA LEU A 158 -19.72 0.99 -8.57
C LEU A 158 -20.94 1.88 -8.86
N LEU A 159 -20.76 3.00 -9.57
CA LEU A 159 -21.87 3.85 -9.99
C LEU A 159 -22.82 3.11 -10.94
N ASP A 160 -22.28 2.44 -11.96
CA ASP A 160 -23.07 1.72 -12.96
C ASP A 160 -23.92 0.62 -12.33
N LEU A 161 -23.33 -0.17 -11.42
CA LEU A 161 -24.03 -1.23 -10.70
C LEU A 161 -25.16 -0.73 -9.81
N ASN A 162 -24.94 0.43 -9.19
CA ASN A 162 -25.95 1.09 -8.37
C ASN A 162 -26.90 1.96 -9.21
N LYS A 163 -26.75 1.97 -10.55
CA LYS A 163 -27.54 2.78 -11.49
C LYS A 163 -27.52 4.27 -11.12
N LEU A 164 -26.36 4.75 -10.68
CA LEU A 164 -26.12 6.13 -10.28
C LEU A 164 -25.49 6.89 -11.43
N SER A 165 -26.01 8.08 -11.72
CA SER A 165 -25.43 8.99 -12.69
C SER A 165 -25.13 10.31 -12.00
N LEU A 166 -23.89 10.77 -12.14
CA LEU A 166 -23.47 12.06 -11.60
C LEU A 166 -23.79 13.17 -12.59
N PRO A 167 -24.24 14.36 -12.14
CA PRO A 167 -24.45 15.49 -13.02
C PRO A 167 -23.17 15.86 -13.77
N GLN A 168 -23.31 16.18 -15.06
CA GLN A 168 -22.18 16.61 -15.88
C GLN A 168 -21.51 17.85 -15.28
N ASP A 169 -20.17 17.90 -15.33
CA ASP A 169 -19.34 19.00 -14.83
C ASP A 169 -19.51 19.31 -13.33
N SER A 170 -20.17 18.43 -12.56
CA SER A 170 -20.24 18.54 -11.11
C SER A 170 -18.85 18.40 -10.50
N LYS A 171 -18.51 19.34 -9.61
CA LYS A 171 -17.30 19.29 -8.79
C LYS A 171 -17.69 18.79 -7.42
N LEU A 172 -17.50 17.49 -7.22
CA LEU A 172 -17.84 16.84 -5.97
C LEU A 172 -16.61 16.78 -5.08
N ARG A 173 -16.81 16.85 -3.76
CA ARG A 173 -15.79 16.49 -2.78
C ARG A 173 -16.33 15.41 -1.87
N PHE A 174 -15.59 14.31 -1.82
CA PHE A 174 -15.81 13.19 -0.93
C PHE A 174 -14.87 13.35 0.27
N THR A 175 -15.42 13.40 1.47
CA THR A 175 -14.66 13.44 2.73
C THR A 175 -14.98 12.21 3.55
N ILE A 176 -13.96 11.45 3.94
CA ILE A 176 -14.11 10.18 4.65
C ILE A 176 -13.73 10.38 6.12
N ASP A 177 -14.67 10.01 6.99
CA ASP A 177 -14.44 9.84 8.42
C ASP A 177 -13.86 8.44 8.69
N PRO A 178 -12.64 8.34 9.25
CA PRO A 178 -11.99 7.05 9.48
C PRO A 178 -12.58 6.24 10.66
N ASN A 179 -13.34 6.85 11.56
CA ASN A 179 -13.86 6.17 12.76
C ASN A 179 -15.00 5.21 12.43
N GLY A 180 -15.87 5.62 11.50
CA GLY A 180 -16.99 4.81 11.03
C GLY A 180 -16.94 4.47 9.54
N TYR A 181 -15.88 4.86 8.84
CA TYR A 181 -15.76 4.80 7.38
C TYR A 181 -17.03 5.32 6.69
N LYS A 182 -17.40 6.55 7.07
CA LYS A 182 -18.55 7.26 6.51
C LYS A 182 -18.09 8.34 5.56
N VAL A 183 -18.76 8.44 4.43
CA VAL A 183 -18.51 9.44 3.39
C VAL A 183 -19.48 10.60 3.56
N SER A 184 -18.95 11.81 3.55
CA SER A 184 -19.69 13.05 3.35
C SER A 184 -19.41 13.57 1.94
N ILE A 185 -20.47 14.02 1.25
CA ILE A 185 -20.37 14.48 -0.14
C ILE A 185 -20.81 15.95 -0.19
N SER A 186 -19.97 16.80 -0.75
CA SER A 186 -20.28 18.21 -1.01
C SER A 186 -20.13 18.53 -2.50
N GLY A 187 -20.74 19.63 -2.95
CA GLY A 187 -20.83 19.98 -4.38
C GLY A 187 -22.04 19.39 -5.10
N LEU A 188 -22.99 18.81 -4.35
CA LEU A 188 -24.25 18.26 -4.86
C LEU A 188 -25.41 18.74 -3.98
N GLU A 189 -26.55 19.07 -4.58
CA GLU A 189 -27.77 19.50 -3.86
C GLU A 189 -28.82 18.38 -3.75
N ASP A 190 -28.82 17.42 -4.69
CA ASP A 190 -29.77 16.31 -4.71
C ASP A 190 -29.53 15.35 -3.55
N LYS A 191 -30.35 15.49 -2.49
CA LYS A 191 -30.28 14.66 -1.29
C LYS A 191 -30.52 13.18 -1.55
N ASN A 192 -31.34 12.82 -2.54
CA ASN A 192 -31.60 11.42 -2.85
C ASN A 192 -30.36 10.80 -3.50
N LEU A 193 -29.74 11.51 -4.44
CA LEU A 193 -28.48 11.05 -5.03
C LEU A 193 -27.34 11.00 -4.01
N ILE A 194 -27.22 11.99 -3.11
CA ILE A 194 -26.26 11.96 -2.00
C ILE A 194 -26.46 10.70 -1.15
N ASN A 195 -27.70 10.42 -0.72
CA ASN A 195 -28.00 9.25 0.10
C ASN A 195 -27.66 7.95 -0.65
N SER A 196 -27.97 7.85 -1.93
CA SER A 196 -27.64 6.67 -2.74
C SER A 196 -26.13 6.48 -2.91
N LEU A 197 -25.37 7.56 -3.13
CA LEU A 197 -23.91 7.52 -3.18
C LEU A 197 -23.31 7.10 -1.83
N GLN A 198 -23.81 7.66 -0.73
CA GLN A 198 -23.38 7.28 0.62
C GLN A 198 -23.70 5.81 0.92
N ASN A 199 -24.85 5.30 0.50
CA ASN A 199 -25.20 3.89 0.65
C ASN A 199 -24.27 2.96 -0.15
N ALA A 200 -23.83 3.38 -1.34
CA ALA A 200 -22.89 2.61 -2.16
C ALA A 200 -21.45 2.67 -1.62
N LEU A 201 -21.07 3.78 -0.95
CA LEU A 201 -19.69 4.03 -0.53
C LEU A 201 -19.41 3.72 0.93
N ASN A 202 -20.33 3.92 1.87
CA ASN A 202 -20.04 3.74 3.31
C ASN A 202 -19.59 2.31 3.63
N GLY A 203 -18.75 2.16 4.67
CA GLY A 203 -18.16 0.87 5.05
C GLY A 203 -16.89 0.56 4.27
N ASP A 204 -16.82 -0.59 3.61
CA ASP A 204 -15.58 -1.08 2.99
C ASP A 204 -15.09 -0.19 1.84
N ASN A 205 -16.00 0.34 1.01
CA ASN A 205 -15.63 1.25 -0.07
C ASN A 205 -15.02 2.55 0.47
N ALA A 206 -15.60 3.12 1.51
CA ALA A 206 -15.10 4.32 2.18
C ALA A 206 -13.75 4.05 2.84
N LYS A 207 -13.58 2.88 3.49
CA LYS A 207 -12.30 2.43 4.03
C LYS A 207 -11.23 2.37 2.95
N GLN A 208 -11.54 1.78 1.81
CA GLN A 208 -10.60 1.65 0.71
C GLN A 208 -10.27 3.00 0.07
N LEU A 209 -11.27 3.87 -0.11
CA LEU A 209 -11.04 5.23 -0.59
C LEU A 209 -10.21 6.06 0.40
N PHE A 210 -10.44 5.90 1.71
CA PHE A 210 -9.62 6.52 2.76
C PHE A 210 -8.15 6.12 2.64
N TYR A 211 -7.86 4.81 2.58
CA TYR A 211 -6.49 4.32 2.45
C TYR A 211 -5.87 4.72 1.11
N HIS A 212 -6.66 4.80 0.04
CA HIS A 212 -6.19 5.28 -1.25
C HIS A 212 -5.69 6.73 -1.17
N ILE A 213 -6.46 7.62 -0.53
CA ILE A 213 -6.05 9.01 -0.30
C ILE A 213 -4.81 9.06 0.59
N LEU A 214 -4.78 8.27 1.67
CA LEU A 214 -3.65 8.21 2.58
C LEU A 214 -2.35 7.76 1.90
N TYR A 215 -2.41 6.72 1.06
CA TYR A 215 -1.24 6.23 0.32
C TYR A 215 -0.82 7.16 -0.81
N SER A 216 -1.77 7.89 -1.39
CA SER A 216 -1.50 8.88 -2.43
C SER A 216 -0.90 10.17 -1.87
N ALA A 217 -1.07 10.44 -0.57
CA ALA A 217 -0.59 11.65 0.08
C ALA A 217 0.90 11.92 -0.23
N SER A 218 1.22 13.15 -0.66
CA SER A 218 2.59 13.59 -0.90
C SER A 218 3.22 14.17 0.38
N ASN A 219 4.55 14.28 0.38
CA ASN A 219 5.25 15.07 1.39
C ASN A 219 4.70 16.51 1.34
N GLY A 220 4.14 16.99 2.44
CA GLY A 220 3.52 18.33 2.51
C GLY A 220 2.00 18.37 2.27
N SER A 221 1.32 17.23 2.14
CA SER A 221 -0.15 17.21 2.19
C SER A 221 -0.64 17.77 3.53
N SER A 222 -1.49 18.79 3.53
CA SER A 222 -2.01 19.38 4.78
C SER A 222 -3.13 18.57 5.41
N GLN A 223 -3.59 17.50 4.74
CA GLN A 223 -4.59 16.59 5.28
C GLN A 223 -4.00 15.71 6.38
N VAL A 224 -2.75 15.30 6.21
CA VAL A 224 -2.04 14.35 7.07
C VAL A 224 -1.04 15.11 7.94
N SER A 225 -1.23 15.05 9.25
CA SER A 225 -0.24 15.46 10.23
C SER A 225 0.07 14.30 11.17
N ASP A 226 1.25 14.33 11.80
CA ASP A 226 1.66 13.30 12.77
C ASP A 226 0.63 13.15 13.89
N GLU A 227 0.05 14.26 14.35
CA GLU A 227 -0.96 14.26 15.42
C GLU A 227 -2.26 13.55 15.00
N LYS A 228 -2.83 13.92 13.84
CA LYS A 228 -4.04 13.31 13.29
C LYS A 228 -3.83 11.82 13.00
N TYR A 229 -2.67 11.50 12.43
CA TYR A 229 -2.32 10.13 12.11
C TYR A 229 -2.10 9.29 13.38
N ASN A 230 -1.42 9.81 14.40
CA ASN A 230 -1.27 9.14 15.69
C ASN A 230 -2.63 8.85 16.32
N ARG A 231 -3.55 9.83 16.35
CA ARG A 231 -4.92 9.64 16.83
C ARG A 231 -5.64 8.52 16.08
N PHE A 232 -5.64 8.56 14.76
CA PHE A 232 -6.23 7.51 13.91
C PHE A 232 -5.63 6.13 14.22
N SER A 233 -4.29 6.04 14.25
CA SER A 233 -3.56 4.80 14.46
C SER A 233 -3.88 4.19 15.82
N VAL A 234 -3.85 4.98 16.89
CA VAL A 234 -4.15 4.50 18.25
C VAL A 234 -5.60 4.04 18.34
N ILE A 235 -6.57 4.82 17.85
CA ILE A 235 -7.99 4.44 17.87
C ILE A 235 -8.24 3.12 17.11
N ARG A 236 -7.59 2.92 15.96
CA ARG A 236 -7.72 1.69 15.18
C ARG A 236 -7.04 0.51 15.84
N ASP A 237 -5.80 0.67 16.31
CA ASP A 237 -5.08 -0.40 16.99
C ASP A 237 -5.79 -0.83 18.28
N THR A 238 -6.34 0.11 19.06
CA THR A 238 -7.20 -0.22 20.20
C THR A 238 -8.40 -1.06 19.77
N MET A 239 -9.13 -0.64 18.73
CA MET A 239 -10.30 -1.36 18.25
C MET A 239 -9.94 -2.77 17.77
N ASP A 240 -8.88 -2.91 16.98
CA ASP A 240 -8.49 -4.19 16.38
C ASP A 240 -8.01 -5.19 17.44
N ILE A 241 -7.33 -4.72 18.49
CA ILE A 241 -6.79 -5.59 19.55
C ILE A 241 -7.79 -5.84 20.67
N THR A 242 -8.62 -4.86 21.04
CA THR A 242 -9.49 -4.95 22.23
C THR A 242 -10.97 -5.04 21.93
N GLY A 243 -11.40 -4.66 20.72
CA GLY A 243 -12.81 -4.52 20.35
C GLY A 243 -13.48 -3.23 20.83
N TYR A 244 -12.76 -2.33 21.52
CA TYR A 244 -13.30 -1.06 22.01
C TYR A 244 -12.87 0.12 21.14
N ASN A 245 -13.79 1.05 20.94
CA ASN A 245 -13.48 2.35 20.35
C ASN A 245 -13.09 3.32 21.46
N LEU A 246 -11.90 3.92 21.39
CA LEU A 246 -11.50 4.93 22.38
C LEU A 246 -12.46 6.12 22.46
N ASN A 247 -13.13 6.47 21.35
CA ASN A 247 -14.11 7.57 21.35
C ASN A 247 -15.34 7.29 22.21
N ASP A 248 -15.60 6.03 22.54
CA ASP A 248 -16.75 5.60 23.33
C ASP A 248 -16.38 5.38 24.82
N LEU A 249 -15.11 5.58 25.20
CA LEU A 249 -14.59 5.34 26.54
C LEU A 249 -14.41 6.64 27.34
N ASN A 250 -14.47 6.52 28.66
CA ASN A 250 -14.22 7.64 29.56
C ASN A 250 -12.72 7.78 29.85
N LEU A 251 -12.17 8.97 29.62
CA LEU A 251 -10.81 9.32 30.02
C LEU A 251 -10.82 9.87 31.46
N VAL A 252 -10.34 9.09 32.42
CA VAL A 252 -10.26 9.43 33.85
C VAL A 252 -8.83 9.27 34.33
N ASP A 253 -8.24 10.31 34.91
CA ASP A 253 -6.87 10.31 35.44
C ASP A 253 -5.81 9.76 34.46
N GLY A 254 -5.93 10.11 33.17
CA GLY A 254 -5.00 9.67 32.13
C GLY A 254 -5.18 8.21 31.70
N LYS A 255 -6.33 7.60 32.00
CA LYS A 255 -6.66 6.23 31.59
C LYS A 255 -8.01 6.19 30.89
N PHE A 256 -8.10 5.42 29.81
CA PHE A 256 -9.38 5.13 29.19
C PHE A 256 -10.00 3.92 29.87
N LEU A 257 -11.18 4.12 30.47
CA LEU A 257 -11.87 3.10 31.24
C LEU A 257 -13.09 2.57 30.48
N THR A 258 -13.28 1.26 30.53
CA THR A 258 -14.55 0.63 30.13
C THR A 258 -15.67 0.99 31.11
N ASN A 259 -16.91 0.62 30.80
CA ASN A 259 -18.05 0.83 31.70
C ASN A 259 -17.88 0.09 33.04
N GLU A 260 -17.10 -1.00 33.04
CA GLU A 260 -16.75 -1.79 34.22
C GLU A 260 -15.55 -1.21 34.99
N GLY A 261 -14.96 -0.10 34.54
CA GLY A 261 -13.81 0.55 35.19
C GLY A 261 -12.46 -0.08 34.88
N ILE A 262 -12.35 -0.91 33.83
CA ILE A 262 -11.10 -1.57 33.43
C ILE A 262 -10.31 -0.64 32.50
N ASP A 263 -9.01 -0.49 32.75
CA ASP A 263 -8.10 0.27 31.88
C ASP A 263 -7.91 -0.43 30.53
N ILE A 264 -8.15 0.29 29.44
CA ILE A 264 -8.01 -0.25 28.09
C ILE A 264 -6.59 -0.74 27.80
N PHE A 265 -5.58 -0.12 28.41
CA PHE A 265 -4.19 -0.54 28.22
C PHE A 265 -3.94 -1.91 28.84
N ASP A 266 -4.61 -2.27 29.92
CA ASP A 266 -4.49 -3.59 30.53
C ASP A 266 -5.13 -4.67 29.64
N ILE A 267 -6.31 -4.40 29.07
CA ILE A 267 -6.96 -5.28 28.08
C ILE A 267 -6.05 -5.47 26.86
N TYR A 268 -5.53 -4.36 26.30
CA TYR A 268 -4.62 -4.40 25.16
C TYR A 268 -3.38 -5.26 25.46
N LYS A 269 -2.74 -5.02 26.59
CA LYS A 269 -1.54 -5.74 27.03
C LYS A 269 -1.81 -7.24 27.19
N GLU A 270 -2.95 -7.62 27.74
CA GLU A 270 -3.35 -9.03 27.89
C GLU A 270 -3.58 -9.70 26.53
N ASN A 271 -4.32 -9.04 25.64
CA ASN A 271 -4.62 -9.58 24.31
C ASN A 271 -3.36 -9.75 23.46
N ILE A 272 -2.40 -8.82 23.51
CA ILE A 272 -1.11 -8.98 22.82
C ILE A 272 -0.30 -10.14 23.39
N LYS A 273 -0.26 -10.31 24.72
CA LYS A 273 0.46 -11.43 25.36
C LYS A 273 -0.08 -12.78 24.92
N ASN A 274 -1.40 -12.88 24.79
CA ASN A 274 -2.11 -14.10 24.42
C ASN A 274 -2.28 -14.27 22.90
N SER A 275 -1.81 -13.33 22.08
CA SER A 275 -1.93 -13.41 20.62
C SER A 275 -0.92 -14.40 20.03
N ASP A 276 -1.41 -15.29 19.17
CA ASP A 276 -0.59 -16.18 18.34
C ASP A 276 -0.13 -15.51 17.03
N GLN A 277 -0.67 -14.32 16.71
CA GLN A 277 -0.35 -13.59 15.49
C GLN A 277 0.92 -12.75 15.61
N ILE A 278 1.36 -12.47 16.84
CA ILE A 278 2.53 -11.65 17.13
C ILE A 278 3.61 -12.56 17.72
N PRO A 279 4.78 -12.72 17.07
CA PRO A 279 5.86 -13.51 17.62
C PRO A 279 6.30 -12.99 18.99
N ASP A 280 6.64 -13.90 19.91
CA ASP A 280 6.92 -13.57 21.31
C ASP A 280 8.00 -12.49 21.47
N GLN A 281 9.04 -12.51 20.63
CA GLN A 281 10.12 -11.52 20.67
C GLN A 281 9.65 -10.09 20.36
N PHE A 282 8.49 -9.91 19.71
CA PHE A 282 7.96 -8.60 19.33
C PHE A 282 6.84 -8.11 20.26
N LYS A 283 6.22 -8.98 21.07
CA LYS A 283 5.10 -8.62 21.95
C LYS A 283 5.42 -7.43 22.88
N GLY A 284 6.61 -7.43 23.49
CA GLY A 284 7.05 -6.32 24.35
C GLY A 284 7.20 -4.99 23.61
N LEU A 285 7.68 -5.03 22.36
CA LEU A 285 7.82 -3.84 21.52
C LEU A 285 6.46 -3.27 21.10
N HIS A 286 5.50 -4.15 20.75
CA HIS A 286 4.13 -3.73 20.44
C HIS A 286 3.47 -3.01 21.63
N ILE A 287 3.49 -3.63 22.81
CA ILE A 287 2.89 -3.08 24.03
C ILE A 287 3.50 -1.71 24.39
N SER A 288 4.83 -1.61 24.36
CA SER A 288 5.53 -0.36 24.71
C SER A 288 5.32 0.76 23.68
N SER A 289 5.29 0.42 22.38
CA SER A 289 5.02 1.39 21.32
C SER A 289 3.59 1.93 21.43
N TYR A 290 2.60 1.03 21.55
CA TYR A 290 1.21 1.43 21.74
C TYR A 290 1.04 2.32 22.99
N LYS A 291 1.65 1.95 24.12
CA LYS A 291 1.55 2.77 25.35
C LYS A 291 2.08 4.18 25.13
N ARG A 292 3.25 4.31 24.51
CA ARG A 292 3.83 5.62 24.19
C ARG A 292 2.89 6.45 23.31
N ASP A 293 2.32 5.83 22.28
CA ASP A 293 1.49 6.53 21.31
C ASP A 293 0.13 6.94 21.93
N LEU A 294 -0.43 6.11 22.80
CA LEU A 294 -1.59 6.41 23.64
C LEU A 294 -1.32 7.55 24.64
N ASP A 295 -0.18 7.52 25.33
CA ASP A 295 0.22 8.56 26.28
C ASP A 295 0.44 9.90 25.57
N ASN A 296 1.11 9.89 24.42
CA ASN A 296 1.27 11.08 23.58
C ASN A 296 -0.08 11.67 23.17
N LEU A 297 -1.04 10.82 22.80
CA LEU A 297 -2.38 11.26 22.43
C LEU A 297 -3.14 11.88 23.63
N ILE A 298 -2.98 11.33 24.82
CA ILE A 298 -3.57 11.88 26.05
C ILE A 298 -2.93 13.23 26.39
N LEU A 299 -1.60 13.31 26.35
CA LEU A 299 -0.83 14.53 26.66
C LEU A 299 -1.17 15.70 25.72
N ASN A 300 -1.37 15.42 24.43
CA ASN A 300 -1.76 16.43 23.44
C ASN A 300 -3.25 16.77 23.46
N GLY A 301 -4.03 16.11 24.33
CA GLY A 301 -5.46 16.29 24.48
C GLY A 301 -6.26 15.47 23.47
N PHE A 302 -6.67 14.27 23.88
CA PHE A 302 -7.42 13.34 23.04
C PHE A 302 -8.62 14.01 22.33
N HIS A 303 -9.46 14.76 23.07
CA HIS A 303 -10.65 15.41 22.49
C HIS A 303 -10.35 16.68 21.69
N SER A 304 -9.17 17.29 21.85
CA SER A 304 -8.76 18.47 21.08
C SER A 304 -8.00 18.11 19.80
N THR A 305 -7.37 16.94 19.74
CA THR A 305 -6.73 16.45 18.53
C THR A 305 -7.80 16.10 17.47
N PRO A 306 -7.77 16.73 16.28
CA PRO A 306 -8.74 16.46 15.23
C PRO A 306 -8.58 15.06 14.64
N ASP A 307 -9.68 14.47 14.18
CA ASP A 307 -9.63 13.23 13.42
C ASP A 307 -8.91 13.41 12.08
N LEU A 308 -8.33 12.32 11.57
CA LEU A 308 -7.71 12.27 10.25
C LEU A 308 -8.79 12.23 9.16
N LEU A 309 -9.56 13.30 8.99
CA LEU A 309 -10.50 13.41 7.88
C LEU A 309 -9.74 13.57 6.56
N LEU A 310 -9.95 12.66 5.62
CA LEU A 310 -9.32 12.69 4.30
C LEU A 310 -10.35 13.02 3.24
N SER A 311 -10.00 13.93 2.34
CA SER A 311 -10.86 14.41 1.27
C SER A 311 -10.23 14.18 -0.09
N ILE A 312 -11.10 14.05 -1.08
CA ILE A 312 -10.75 13.97 -2.48
C ILE A 312 -11.82 14.60 -3.37
N ASP A 313 -11.39 15.35 -4.37
CA ASP A 313 -12.31 15.94 -5.35
C ASP A 313 -12.59 14.94 -6.47
N TYR A 314 -13.76 15.03 -7.08
CA TYR A 314 -14.14 14.23 -8.24
C TYR A 314 -14.78 15.14 -9.28
N GLN A 315 -14.32 15.01 -10.52
CA GLN A 315 -14.90 15.71 -11.65
C GLN A 315 -14.66 14.91 -12.93
N ASN A 316 -15.67 14.80 -13.79
CA ASN A 316 -15.56 14.29 -15.15
C ASN A 316 -14.82 12.93 -15.24
N GLY A 317 -15.26 11.95 -14.42
CA GLY A 317 -14.72 10.60 -14.46
C GLY A 317 -13.45 10.37 -13.65
N SER A 318 -12.91 11.39 -12.97
CA SER A 318 -11.64 11.27 -12.27
C SER A 318 -11.66 11.87 -10.87
N PHE A 319 -11.01 11.19 -9.94
CA PHE A 319 -10.63 11.72 -8.65
C PHE A 319 -9.35 12.58 -8.74
N TYR A 320 -9.31 13.65 -7.97
CA TYR A 320 -8.20 14.62 -7.89
C TYR A 320 -7.79 14.83 -6.44
N ASP A 321 -6.51 14.67 -6.18
CA ASP A 321 -5.95 14.92 -4.86
C ASP A 321 -6.10 16.40 -4.46
N VAL A 322 -6.43 16.63 -3.19
CA VAL A 322 -6.63 17.98 -2.63
C VAL A 322 -5.65 18.25 -1.50
N PHE A 323 -5.37 19.53 -1.29
CA PHE A 323 -4.49 20.02 -0.23
C PHE A 323 -3.06 19.46 -0.29
N GLN A 324 -2.58 19.19 -1.51
CA GLN A 324 -1.21 18.79 -1.80
C GLN A 324 -0.82 19.26 -3.21
N ALA A 325 0.49 19.30 -3.49
CA ALA A 325 1.01 19.80 -4.77
C ALA A 325 0.92 18.75 -5.89
N GLU A 326 1.29 17.51 -5.56
CA GLU A 326 1.25 16.39 -6.51
C GLU A 326 -0.19 15.89 -6.66
N ASN A 327 -0.63 15.75 -7.90
CA ASN A 327 -1.96 15.27 -8.22
C ASN A 327 -1.86 14.14 -9.25
N PHE A 328 -2.64 13.10 -9.05
CA PHE A 328 -2.63 11.88 -9.86
C PHE A 328 -3.88 11.76 -10.73
N GLY A 329 -4.81 12.71 -10.64
CA GLY A 329 -6.03 12.75 -11.43
C GLY A 329 -5.76 12.93 -12.93
N ALA A 330 -6.77 12.65 -13.74
CA ALA A 330 -6.66 12.69 -15.19
C ALA A 330 -6.13 14.07 -15.68
N GLY A 331 -5.08 14.04 -16.52
CA GLY A 331 -4.45 15.25 -17.06
C GLY A 331 -3.65 16.07 -16.04
N LYS A 332 -3.31 15.51 -14.88
CA LYS A 332 -2.50 16.17 -13.84
C LYS A 332 -1.15 15.47 -13.56
N THR A 333 -0.76 14.50 -14.39
CA THR A 333 0.41 13.64 -14.16
C THR A 333 1.67 14.05 -14.92
N ASP A 334 1.65 15.14 -15.69
CA ASP A 334 2.77 15.56 -16.55
C ASP A 334 4.08 15.79 -15.76
N TRP A 335 3.97 16.20 -14.48
CA TRP A 335 5.11 16.37 -13.58
C TRP A 335 5.90 15.07 -13.34
N ILE A 336 5.28 13.89 -13.54
CA ILE A 336 5.94 12.59 -13.43
C ILE A 336 6.96 12.42 -14.56
N ASP A 337 6.62 12.87 -15.77
CA ASP A 337 7.51 12.83 -16.91
C ASP A 337 8.60 13.90 -16.80
N GLU A 338 8.27 15.08 -16.27
CA GLU A 338 9.28 16.09 -15.92
C GLU A 338 10.29 15.54 -14.89
N LEU A 339 9.80 14.85 -13.84
CA LEU A 339 10.63 14.19 -12.84
C LEU A 339 11.52 13.12 -13.48
N HIS A 340 10.98 12.32 -14.41
CA HIS A 340 11.72 11.30 -15.13
C HIS A 340 12.85 11.87 -15.98
N ASN A 341 12.61 13.00 -16.63
CA ASN A 341 13.59 13.69 -17.46
C ASN A 341 14.57 14.57 -16.67
N SER A 342 14.33 14.76 -15.37
CA SER A 342 15.19 15.59 -14.52
C SER A 342 16.55 14.94 -14.28
N LYS A 343 17.63 15.73 -14.35
CA LYS A 343 19.02 15.26 -14.15
C LYS A 343 19.36 14.94 -12.69
N ASN A 344 18.44 15.15 -11.75
CA ASN A 344 18.61 14.85 -10.32
C ASN A 344 18.22 13.40 -10.03
N ILE A 345 18.95 12.46 -10.63
CA ILE A 345 18.75 11.03 -10.43
C ILE A 345 19.38 10.68 -9.08
N ASN A 346 18.56 10.42 -8.06
CA ASN A 346 18.99 9.58 -6.94
C ASN A 346 18.89 8.13 -7.42
N PRO A 347 20.01 7.46 -7.74
CA PRO A 347 19.95 6.06 -8.11
C PRO A 347 19.41 5.26 -6.91
N ILE A 348 18.43 4.39 -7.16
CA ILE A 348 18.07 3.39 -6.17
C ILE A 348 19.25 2.40 -6.09
N TYR A 349 19.89 2.36 -4.93
CA TYR A 349 20.72 1.24 -4.53
C TYR A 349 19.77 0.26 -3.81
N VAL A 350 19.24 -0.73 -4.53
CA VAL A 350 18.65 -1.92 -3.89
C VAL A 350 19.77 -2.92 -3.67
#